data_AF-A0A7S4VSB8-F1
#
_entry.id   AF-A0A7S4VSB8-F1
#
_cell.length_a   1.000
_cell.length_b   1.000
_cell.length_c   1.000
_cell.angle_alpha   90.00
_cell.angle_beta   90.00
_cell.angle_gamma   90.00
#
_symmetry.space_group_name_H-M   'P 1'
#
loop_
_entity.id
_entity.type
_entity.pdbx_description
1 polymer ?
#
loop_
_entity_poly.entity_id
_entity_poly.type
_entity_poly.pdbx_seq_one_letter_code
_entity_poly.pdbx_strand_id
1 'polypeptide(L)'
;AAAARSGAAPPTEEAAARARPAPALEAEAVRAADQDGQDSGLSFFEVQWQPAVQNTEPLIEEGKRVLVLAEGDPELLRELAQELGGDHACVTDLPEDPQEFSNYSKVLFVASARVAVVDMLAGALRVLKRVVRMQLRLQRMRRAVPEVWLVVQHTQAARLEDLRGAEVPKHAGLWGFARCLRLERPGFMVGCLDAGPRERGVGDLLQVVRSVRTRQGDAVEVELVARDSAERGPELHTARLVEAAPPAALSLPESFFAGERSYLLSGGTGALAVLSARWMADHGAGHLALLSRSGRPPQDADSVFGQLTSLSGLQVLIRQCDVEDAAGVAGCLQELRGSMPPVRGILHAAGRLNDHMFEYLEAEHLAPVLGPKVDGALNLHAASAELELDLFVMYSSVAAMVGSVGQANYAAACSFLDSFAQHRRAQGLAGLSVQWGPWASMGLSARSGIPQNRFVRTDPVSCLDALGALLGGGAAPTSGIVGAARINWSGFFGRMKAVPSHLKNFERFKEEEEKRGRGQIAARGAGVPGQARMLPLLSDFGRAGPGRGLGSLGSLSASPLLGLRPGFIPSRPAAGATAGREEDSDSDSAESK
;
A
#
# COMPACT_ATOMS: atom_id res chain seq x y z
N ALA A 1 -43.38 -57.69 36.62
CA ALA A 1 -44.84 -57.62 36.48
C ALA A 1 -45.19 -56.35 35.69
N ALA A 2 -46.04 -56.52 34.67
CA ALA A 2 -46.79 -55.56 33.81
C ALA A 2 -46.45 -54.05 33.88
N ALA A 3 -46.12 -53.32 32.80
CA ALA A 3 -46.77 -53.11 31.49
C ALA A 3 -48.05 -52.24 31.50
N ALA A 4 -47.94 -51.01 30.96
CA ALA A 4 -48.94 -50.24 30.17
C ALA A 4 -48.22 -48.99 29.62
N ARG A 5 -47.81 -48.89 28.34
CA ARG A 5 -48.55 -48.66 27.07
C ARG A 5 -49.29 -47.31 26.98
N SER A 6 -48.70 -46.37 26.25
CA SER A 6 -49.41 -45.52 25.28
C SER A 6 -48.48 -45.24 24.10
N GLY A 7 -48.86 -45.69 22.90
CA GLY A 7 -48.08 -45.54 21.68
C GLY A 7 -48.27 -44.20 21.00
N ALA A 8 -47.23 -43.75 20.30
CA ALA A 8 -47.31 -42.81 19.20
C ALA A 8 -46.44 -43.35 18.06
N ALA A 9 -47.00 -43.36 16.85
CA ALA A 9 -46.48 -43.96 15.63
C ALA A 9 -45.17 -43.29 15.13
N PRO A 10 -44.33 -44.00 14.37
CA PRO A 10 -43.14 -43.40 13.76
C PRO A 10 -43.55 -42.42 12.65
N PRO A 11 -42.86 -41.27 12.50
CA PRO A 11 -43.18 -40.31 11.46
C PRO A 11 -42.82 -40.88 10.08
N THR A 12 -43.73 -40.67 9.14
CA THR A 12 -43.67 -41.07 7.74
C THR A 12 -42.55 -40.36 6.98
N GLU A 13 -42.07 -41.06 5.95
CA GLU A 13 -40.92 -40.79 5.07
C GLU A 13 -41.03 -39.49 4.20
N GLU A 14 -41.87 -38.54 4.58
CA GLU A 14 -42.22 -37.35 3.78
C GLU A 14 -41.72 -36.02 4.39
N ALA A 15 -40.90 -36.06 5.43
CA ALA A 15 -40.28 -34.89 6.08
C ALA A 15 -38.78 -34.70 5.79
N ALA A 16 -38.15 -35.59 4.99
CA ALA A 16 -36.72 -35.54 4.67
C ALA A 16 -36.38 -34.87 3.32
N ALA A 17 -37.36 -34.32 2.60
CA ALA A 17 -37.19 -33.87 1.20
C ALA A 17 -37.28 -32.35 0.96
N ARG A 18 -37.11 -31.49 1.98
CA ARG A 18 -37.12 -30.02 1.81
C ARG A 18 -35.99 -29.31 2.56
N ALA A 19 -34.76 -29.77 2.36
CA ALA A 19 -33.56 -28.96 2.53
C ALA A 19 -32.88 -28.85 1.16
N ARG A 20 -33.17 -27.78 0.42
CA ARG A 20 -32.44 -27.45 -0.82
C ARG A 20 -31.21 -26.61 -0.44
N PRO A 21 -29.97 -27.06 -0.72
CA PRO A 21 -28.81 -26.19 -0.63
C PRO A 21 -28.80 -25.18 -1.79
N ALA A 22 -28.33 -23.96 -1.51
CA ALA A 22 -28.04 -22.89 -2.48
C ALA A 22 -26.86 -23.31 -3.41
N PRO A 23 -26.68 -22.66 -4.58
CA PRO A 23 -26.31 -23.33 -5.81
C PRO A 23 -24.83 -23.73 -5.88
N ALA A 24 -24.59 -25.02 -6.14
CA ALA A 24 -23.29 -25.65 -6.37
C ALA A 24 -22.57 -25.21 -7.68
N LEU A 25 -23.04 -24.17 -8.37
CA LEU A 25 -22.53 -23.77 -9.68
C LEU A 25 -21.31 -22.85 -9.63
N GLU A 26 -20.97 -22.24 -8.49
CA GLU A 26 -19.71 -21.50 -8.32
C GLU A 26 -18.54 -22.40 -7.86
N ALA A 27 -18.83 -23.53 -7.21
CA ALA A 27 -17.82 -24.46 -6.70
C ALA A 27 -17.15 -25.31 -7.80
N GLU A 28 -17.84 -25.61 -8.89
CA GLU A 28 -17.27 -26.36 -10.02
C GLU A 28 -16.37 -25.49 -10.92
N ALA A 29 -16.64 -24.18 -11.02
CA ALA A 29 -15.76 -23.25 -11.73
C ALA A 29 -14.42 -23.05 -11.01
N VAL A 30 -14.39 -23.23 -9.69
CA VAL A 30 -13.17 -23.16 -8.85
C VAL A 30 -12.30 -24.42 -9.01
N ARG A 31 -12.90 -25.61 -9.17
CA ARG A 31 -12.14 -26.86 -9.36
C ARG A 31 -11.47 -26.99 -10.73
N ALA A 32 -11.93 -26.26 -11.74
CA ALA A 32 -11.29 -26.27 -13.06
C ALA A 32 -9.95 -25.51 -13.09
N ALA A 33 -9.65 -24.68 -12.09
CA ALA A 33 -8.38 -23.95 -11.96
C ALA A 33 -7.29 -24.74 -11.18
N ASP A 34 -7.64 -25.90 -10.61
CA ASP A 34 -6.76 -26.73 -9.77
C ASP A 34 -5.85 -27.71 -10.55
N GLN A 35 -5.74 -27.58 -11.88
CA GLN A 35 -4.96 -28.53 -12.69
C GLN A 35 -3.43 -28.36 -12.61
N ASP A 36 -2.92 -27.35 -11.90
CA ASP A 36 -1.49 -27.02 -11.85
C ASP A 36 -0.84 -27.23 -10.46
N GLY A 37 -1.34 -28.13 -9.60
CA GLY A 37 -0.58 -28.69 -8.46
C GLY A 37 0.14 -27.71 -7.52
N GLN A 38 -0.26 -26.43 -7.48
CA GLN A 38 0.28 -25.41 -6.59
C GLN A 38 -0.66 -25.26 -5.40
N ASP A 39 -0.07 -25.36 -4.21
CA ASP A 39 -0.71 -25.24 -2.91
C ASP A 39 -1.76 -24.11 -2.89
N SER A 40 -2.99 -24.44 -2.54
CA SER A 40 -4.14 -23.51 -2.61
C SER A 40 -4.12 -22.45 -1.50
N GLY A 41 -3.23 -22.59 -0.53
CA GLY A 41 -3.08 -21.70 0.62
C GLY A 41 -2.44 -20.33 0.32
N LEU A 42 -2.62 -19.40 1.27
CA LEU A 42 -1.88 -18.14 1.29
C LEU A 42 -0.41 -18.39 1.59
N SER A 43 0.47 -17.66 0.90
CA SER A 43 1.89 -17.57 1.27
C SER A 43 2.11 -16.37 2.19
N PHE A 44 3.02 -16.54 3.15
CA PHE A 44 3.42 -15.48 4.06
C PHE A 44 4.76 -14.88 3.64
N PHE A 45 4.94 -13.57 3.83
CA PHE A 45 6.14 -12.86 3.43
C PHE A 45 6.59 -11.86 4.49
N GLU A 46 7.90 -11.66 4.60
CA GLU A 46 8.50 -10.65 5.48
C GLU A 46 9.66 -9.96 4.77
N VAL A 47 9.90 -8.69 5.11
CA VAL A 47 11.12 -7.99 4.73
C VAL A 47 12.17 -8.22 5.81
N GLN A 48 13.26 -8.87 5.44
CA GLN A 48 14.45 -9.03 6.26
C GLN A 48 15.51 -8.01 5.86
N TRP A 49 16.05 -7.32 6.85
CA TRP A 49 17.17 -6.40 6.68
C TRP A 49 18.47 -7.16 6.89
N GLN A 50 19.19 -7.42 5.80
CA GLN A 50 20.41 -8.21 5.81
C GLN A 50 21.63 -7.28 5.82
N PRO A 51 22.70 -7.57 6.59
CA PRO A 51 23.92 -6.78 6.54
C PRO A 51 24.45 -6.66 5.10
N ALA A 52 24.77 -5.44 4.67
CA ALA A 52 25.37 -5.18 3.38
C ALA A 52 26.82 -5.69 3.41
N VAL A 53 27.16 -6.58 2.46
CA VAL A 53 28.49 -7.17 2.34
C VAL A 53 29.16 -6.63 1.07
N GLN A 54 30.40 -6.12 1.19
CA GLN A 54 31.23 -5.68 0.06
C GLN A 54 30.57 -4.59 -0.81
N ASN A 55 29.99 -3.58 -0.18
CA ASN A 55 29.38 -2.46 -0.87
C ASN A 55 30.43 -1.44 -1.36
N THR A 56 30.30 -0.95 -2.60
CA THR A 56 31.40 -0.22 -3.26
C THR A 56 31.07 1.20 -3.70
N GLU A 57 29.86 1.46 -4.21
CA GLU A 57 29.50 2.76 -4.81
C GLU A 57 28.97 3.73 -3.74
N PRO A 58 29.61 4.88 -3.47
CA PRO A 58 29.15 5.84 -2.46
C PRO A 58 27.86 6.55 -2.86
N LEU A 59 27.01 6.79 -1.86
CA LEU A 59 25.80 7.59 -2.05
C LEU A 59 26.14 9.03 -2.44
N ILE A 60 27.10 9.63 -1.73
CA ILE A 60 27.72 10.92 -2.08
C ILE A 60 29.11 10.63 -2.65
N GLU A 61 29.24 10.71 -3.97
CA GLU A 61 30.50 10.53 -4.70
C GLU A 61 31.46 11.71 -4.49
N GLU A 62 32.75 11.41 -4.31
CA GLU A 62 33.79 12.43 -4.20
C GLU A 62 33.86 13.28 -5.48
N GLY A 63 33.94 14.61 -5.31
CA GLY A 63 33.94 15.56 -6.43
C GLY A 63 32.59 15.72 -7.15
N LYS A 64 31.52 15.09 -6.68
CA LYS A 64 30.15 15.31 -7.18
C LYS A 64 29.34 16.16 -6.21
N ARG A 65 28.52 17.04 -6.78
CA ARG A 65 27.63 17.92 -6.01
C ARG A 65 26.28 17.22 -5.78
N VAL A 66 25.68 17.43 -4.61
CA VAL A 66 24.31 17.00 -4.30
C VAL A 66 23.43 18.19 -3.97
N LEU A 67 22.15 18.08 -4.32
CA LEU A 67 21.08 18.98 -3.88
C LEU A 67 20.41 18.39 -2.66
N VAL A 68 20.16 19.18 -1.62
CA VAL A 68 19.53 18.75 -0.38
C VAL A 68 18.31 19.60 -0.10
N LEU A 69 17.19 18.96 0.23
CA LEU A 69 15.93 19.60 0.60
C LEU A 69 15.43 19.03 1.92
N ALA A 70 14.81 19.88 2.74
CA ALA A 70 14.08 19.53 3.94
C ALA A 70 12.74 20.28 3.91
N GLU A 71 11.81 19.76 3.11
CA GLU A 71 10.51 20.41 2.85
C GLU A 71 9.69 20.55 4.12
N GLY A 72 9.23 21.78 4.40
CA GLY A 72 8.47 22.11 5.61
C GLY A 72 9.31 22.36 6.86
N ASP A 73 10.65 22.27 6.80
CA ASP A 73 11.54 22.51 7.94
C ASP A 73 12.75 23.39 7.58
N PRO A 74 12.58 24.73 7.57
CA PRO A 74 13.66 25.67 7.26
C PRO A 74 14.82 25.65 8.25
N GLU A 75 14.58 25.20 9.50
CA GLU A 75 15.62 25.09 10.51
C GLU A 75 16.53 23.90 10.22
N LEU A 76 15.94 22.72 9.97
CA LEU A 76 16.69 21.54 9.53
C LEU A 76 17.49 21.83 8.24
N LEU A 77 16.90 22.55 7.28
CA LEU A 77 17.60 22.93 6.05
C LEU A 77 18.82 23.82 6.34
N ARG A 78 18.72 24.74 7.30
CA ARG A 78 19.81 25.63 7.70
C ARG A 78 20.94 24.86 8.39
N GLU A 79 20.60 23.94 9.29
CA GLU A 79 21.57 23.06 9.94
C GLU A 79 22.29 22.16 8.93
N LEU A 80 21.55 21.59 7.96
CA LEU A 80 22.13 20.83 6.84
C LEU A 80 23.12 21.69 6.04
N ALA A 81 22.75 22.92 5.71
CA ALA A 81 23.61 23.82 4.94
C ALA A 81 24.95 24.14 5.66
N GLN A 82 24.93 24.24 6.99
CA GLN A 82 26.13 24.50 7.79
C GLN A 82 27.10 23.30 7.79
N GLU A 83 26.57 22.08 7.83
CA GLU A 83 27.36 20.83 7.95
C GLU A 83 27.77 20.20 6.61
N LEU A 84 27.01 20.41 5.54
CA LEU A 84 27.31 19.86 4.21
C LEU A 84 28.52 20.54 3.55
N GLY A 85 28.76 21.82 3.83
CA GLY A 85 29.82 22.61 3.21
C GLY A 85 29.44 23.19 1.83
N GLY A 86 30.29 24.06 1.27
CA GLY A 86 29.98 24.89 0.10
C GLY A 86 29.90 24.17 -1.27
N ASP A 87 30.39 22.93 -1.37
CA ASP A 87 30.35 22.16 -2.61
C ASP A 87 28.96 21.57 -2.92
N HIS A 88 28.09 21.49 -1.91
CA HIS A 88 26.72 21.02 -2.00
C HIS A 88 25.73 22.19 -1.92
N ALA A 89 24.47 21.95 -2.29
CA ALA A 89 23.45 22.99 -2.27
C ALA A 89 22.24 22.55 -1.45
N CYS A 90 21.94 23.31 -0.38
CA CYS A 90 20.69 23.19 0.37
C CYS A 90 19.69 24.19 -0.17
N VAL A 91 18.57 23.72 -0.71
CA VAL A 91 17.60 24.55 -1.41
C VAL A 91 16.18 24.28 -0.93
N THR A 92 15.33 25.30 -1.00
CA THR A 92 13.89 25.17 -0.72
C THR A 92 13.09 24.70 -1.94
N ASP A 93 13.64 24.88 -3.15
CA ASP A 93 13.06 24.39 -4.40
C ASP A 93 14.17 23.98 -5.39
N LEU A 94 13.84 23.09 -6.32
CA LEU A 94 14.78 22.58 -7.30
C LEU A 94 15.05 23.59 -8.43
N PRO A 95 16.30 23.71 -8.91
CA PRO A 95 16.65 24.57 -10.05
C PRO A 95 15.72 24.40 -11.26
N GLU A 96 15.33 25.52 -11.87
CA GLU A 96 14.49 25.54 -13.06
C GLU A 96 15.25 25.26 -14.35
N ASP A 97 16.52 25.67 -14.39
CA ASP A 97 17.39 25.48 -15.53
C ASP A 97 17.90 24.02 -15.59
N PRO A 98 17.61 23.28 -16.68
CA PRO A 98 18.14 21.94 -16.86
C PRO A 98 19.67 21.88 -16.87
N GLN A 99 20.38 22.93 -17.30
CA GLN A 99 21.85 22.91 -17.29
C GLN A 99 22.37 22.97 -15.87
N GLU A 100 21.90 23.92 -15.07
CA GLU A 100 22.21 24.00 -13.64
C GLU A 100 21.87 22.69 -12.90
N PHE A 101 20.67 22.16 -13.10
CA PHE A 101 20.24 20.93 -12.44
C PHE A 101 21.10 19.71 -12.81
N SER A 102 21.64 19.67 -14.03
CA SER A 102 22.53 18.58 -14.49
C SER A 102 23.91 18.56 -13.82
N ASN A 103 24.26 19.60 -13.05
CA ASN A 103 25.53 19.68 -12.31
C ASN A 103 25.52 18.85 -11.02
N TYR A 104 24.37 18.32 -10.61
CA TYR A 104 24.22 17.53 -9.38
C TYR A 104 24.08 16.05 -9.73
N SER A 105 24.70 15.17 -8.94
CA SER A 105 24.57 13.72 -9.13
C SER A 105 23.33 13.17 -8.45
N LYS A 106 22.93 13.76 -7.32
CA LYS A 106 21.80 13.31 -6.50
C LYS A 106 20.96 14.49 -5.98
N VAL A 107 19.70 14.20 -5.69
CA VAL A 107 18.78 15.01 -4.88
C VAL A 107 18.48 14.23 -3.61
N LEU A 108 18.87 14.76 -2.46
CA LEU A 108 18.58 14.21 -1.13
C LEU A 108 17.37 14.94 -0.54
N PHE A 109 16.27 14.24 -0.35
CA PHE A 109 15.12 14.73 0.41
C PHE A 109 15.26 14.22 1.85
N VAL A 110 15.57 15.10 2.80
CA VAL A 110 15.72 14.77 4.21
C VAL A 110 14.39 15.04 4.92
N ALA A 111 13.73 13.99 5.38
CA ALA A 111 12.44 14.08 6.04
C ALA A 111 12.59 14.59 7.49
N SER A 112 11.72 15.52 7.89
CA SER A 112 11.70 16.09 9.25
C SER A 112 10.55 15.52 10.08
N ALA A 113 10.82 15.08 11.31
CA ALA A 113 9.81 14.59 12.25
C ALA A 113 8.85 15.71 12.74
N ARG A 114 9.22 16.98 12.52
CA ARG A 114 8.43 18.17 12.86
C ARG A 114 7.29 18.43 11.87
N VAL A 115 7.35 17.82 10.68
CA VAL A 115 6.36 18.01 9.62
C VAL A 115 5.30 16.91 9.70
N ALA A 116 4.03 17.28 9.48
CA ALA A 116 2.93 16.33 9.45
C ALA A 116 3.09 15.32 8.30
N VAL A 117 2.57 14.10 8.47
CA VAL A 117 2.75 13.01 7.49
C VAL A 117 2.27 13.40 6.10
N VAL A 118 1.08 14.02 6.01
CA VAL A 118 0.49 14.44 4.73
C VAL A 118 1.32 15.52 4.03
N ASP A 119 1.83 16.50 4.78
CA ASP A 119 2.62 17.61 4.23
C ASP A 119 3.99 17.15 3.75
N MET A 120 4.61 16.23 4.50
CA MET A 120 5.89 15.61 4.13
C MET A 120 5.75 14.78 2.85
N LEU A 121 4.68 14.00 2.70
CA LEU A 121 4.39 13.28 1.45
C LEU A 121 4.05 14.25 0.30
N ALA A 122 3.35 15.36 0.56
CA ALA A 122 3.10 16.38 -0.44
C ALA A 122 4.39 17.07 -0.92
N GLY A 123 5.32 17.37 -0.01
CA GLY A 123 6.65 17.87 -0.34
C GLY A 123 7.45 16.89 -1.18
N ALA A 124 7.52 15.62 -0.77
CA ALA A 124 8.18 14.58 -1.55
C ALA A 124 7.56 14.42 -2.96
N LEU A 125 6.23 14.45 -3.07
CA LEU A 125 5.52 14.42 -4.35
C LEU A 125 5.91 15.60 -5.25
N ARG A 126 5.97 16.83 -4.71
CA ARG A 126 6.41 18.02 -5.48
C ARG A 126 7.82 17.85 -6.03
N VAL A 127 8.77 17.46 -5.17
CA VAL A 127 10.18 17.23 -5.54
C VAL A 127 10.27 16.16 -6.62
N LEU A 128 9.67 14.99 -6.39
CA LEU A 128 9.71 13.88 -7.33
C LEU A 128 9.06 14.23 -8.68
N LYS A 129 7.89 14.90 -8.71
CA LYS A 129 7.27 15.37 -9.96
C LYS A 129 8.15 16.37 -10.69
N ARG A 130 8.88 17.23 -9.97
CA ARG A 130 9.81 18.19 -10.57
C ARG A 130 11.01 17.48 -11.19
N VAL A 131 11.63 16.51 -10.50
CA VAL A 131 12.73 15.71 -11.08
C VAL A 131 12.25 14.89 -12.29
N VAL A 132 11.07 14.26 -12.23
CA VAL A 132 10.49 13.52 -13.36
C VAL A 132 10.23 14.43 -14.57
N ARG A 133 9.71 15.65 -14.37
CA ARG A 133 9.57 16.63 -15.47
C ARG A 133 10.93 17.04 -16.05
N MET A 134 11.95 17.19 -15.20
CA MET A 134 13.30 17.57 -15.60
C MET A 134 14.01 16.44 -16.37
N GLN A 135 13.77 15.18 -15.99
CA GLN A 135 14.32 13.99 -16.63
C GLN A 135 14.11 14.02 -18.15
N LEU A 136 12.90 14.32 -18.62
CA LEU A 136 12.61 14.40 -20.06
C LEU A 136 13.42 15.49 -20.78
N ARG A 137 13.68 16.63 -20.12
CA ARG A 137 14.49 17.72 -20.67
C ARG A 137 15.97 17.32 -20.74
N LEU A 138 16.50 16.76 -19.66
CA LEU A 138 17.89 16.29 -19.57
C LEU A 138 18.19 15.18 -20.58
N GLN A 139 17.27 14.23 -20.76
CA GLN A 139 17.40 13.16 -21.75
C GLN A 139 17.52 13.70 -23.18
N ARG A 140 16.72 14.72 -23.53
CA ARG A 140 16.84 15.40 -24.84
C ARG A 140 18.19 16.10 -25.01
N MET A 141 18.75 16.62 -23.92
CA MET A 141 20.09 17.23 -23.87
C MET A 141 21.23 16.21 -23.73
N ARG A 142 20.93 14.90 -23.65
CA ARG A 142 21.90 13.83 -23.37
C ARG A 142 22.71 14.06 -22.09
N ARG A 143 22.07 14.61 -21.06
CA ARG A 143 22.65 14.80 -19.73
C ARG A 143 22.18 13.70 -18.77
N ALA A 144 23.01 13.40 -17.79
CA ALA A 144 22.65 12.51 -16.68
C ALA A 144 21.51 13.14 -15.87
N VAL A 145 20.63 12.28 -15.35
CA VAL A 145 19.50 12.67 -14.52
C VAL A 145 19.90 12.40 -13.07
N PRO A 146 19.83 13.40 -12.18
CA PRO A 146 20.13 13.18 -10.76
C PRO A 146 19.22 12.10 -10.18
N GLU A 147 19.79 11.18 -9.40
CA GLU A 147 18.99 10.20 -8.66
C GLU A 147 18.35 10.86 -7.43
N VAL A 148 17.20 10.38 -6.99
CA VAL A 148 16.54 10.90 -5.79
C VAL A 148 16.70 9.93 -4.63
N TRP A 149 17.10 10.43 -3.47
CA TRP A 149 17.18 9.65 -2.23
C TRP A 149 16.33 10.28 -1.15
N LEU A 150 15.40 9.50 -0.61
CA LEU A 150 14.54 9.86 0.51
C LEU A 150 15.25 9.41 1.79
N VAL A 151 15.78 10.36 2.56
CA VAL A 151 16.46 10.13 3.83
C VAL A 151 15.44 10.28 4.95
N VAL A 152 15.16 9.18 5.62
CA VAL A 152 14.17 9.05 6.70
C VAL A 152 14.86 8.55 7.97
N GLN A 153 14.17 8.63 9.11
CA GLN A 153 14.71 8.19 10.39
C GLN A 153 13.65 7.40 11.17
N HIS A 154 14.07 6.32 11.82
CA HIS A 154 13.22 5.50 12.71
C HIS A 154 11.93 4.96 12.06
N THR A 155 11.97 4.68 10.76
CA THR A 155 10.82 4.16 10.00
C THR A 155 10.91 2.66 9.73
N GLN A 156 12.07 2.05 9.87
CA GLN A 156 12.28 0.62 9.68
C GLN A 156 13.10 0.09 10.86
N ALA A 157 13.08 -1.22 11.10
CA ALA A 157 13.89 -1.84 12.15
C ALA A 157 14.69 -2.99 11.52
N ALA A 158 16.02 -2.94 11.57
CA ALA A 158 16.81 -4.12 11.22
C ALA A 158 16.68 -5.17 12.34
N ARG A 159 16.61 -4.69 13.58
CA ARG A 159 16.13 -5.42 14.76
C ARG A 159 15.05 -4.59 15.43
N LEU A 160 14.06 -5.23 16.06
CA LEU A 160 12.94 -4.52 16.70
C LEU A 160 13.41 -3.51 17.75
N GLU A 161 14.51 -3.82 18.45
CA GLU A 161 15.16 -2.95 19.44
C GLU A 161 15.66 -1.62 18.89
N ASP A 162 15.91 -1.52 17.58
CA ASP A 162 16.34 -0.28 16.91
C ASP A 162 15.31 0.85 17.04
N LEU A 163 14.04 0.50 17.28
CA LEU A 163 12.93 1.44 17.40
C LEU A 163 12.49 1.67 18.86
N ARG A 164 13.17 1.07 19.85
CA ARG A 164 12.83 1.25 21.26
C ARG A 164 13.04 2.72 21.65
N GLY A 165 12.03 3.34 22.25
CA GLY A 165 12.08 4.76 22.63
C GLY A 165 12.08 5.75 21.47
N ALA A 166 12.07 5.30 20.21
CA ALA A 166 11.93 6.18 19.06
C ALA A 166 10.52 6.78 19.00
N GLU A 167 10.40 7.97 18.42
CA GLU A 167 9.09 8.56 18.13
C GLU A 167 8.29 7.75 17.09
N VAL A 168 7.02 8.13 16.91
CA VAL A 168 6.15 7.57 15.85
C VAL A 168 6.82 7.72 14.47
N PRO A 169 6.79 6.68 13.61
CA PRO A 169 7.49 6.65 12.32
C PRO A 169 6.78 7.46 11.23
N LYS A 170 6.67 8.78 11.40
CA LYS A 170 5.93 9.70 10.51
C LYS A 170 6.37 9.61 9.04
N HIS A 171 7.63 9.27 8.77
CA HIS A 171 8.19 9.25 7.41
C HIS A 171 7.99 7.93 6.66
N ALA A 172 7.44 6.92 7.33
CA ALA A 172 7.35 5.56 6.81
C ALA A 172 6.57 5.44 5.49
N GLY A 173 5.67 6.38 5.20
CA GLY A 173 4.96 6.41 3.92
C GLY A 173 5.86 6.54 2.70
N LEU A 174 7.05 7.13 2.84
CA LEU A 174 7.98 7.34 1.71
C LEU A 174 8.49 6.04 1.09
N TRP A 175 8.54 4.94 1.86
CA TRP A 175 8.94 3.61 1.35
C TRP A 175 7.98 3.09 0.27
N GLY A 176 6.69 2.99 0.60
CA GLY A 176 5.66 2.56 -0.35
C GLY A 176 5.54 3.51 -1.54
N PHE A 177 5.66 4.82 -1.28
CA PHE A 177 5.64 5.84 -2.31
C PHE A 177 6.75 5.63 -3.35
N ALA A 178 7.98 5.41 -2.90
CA ALA A 178 9.14 5.15 -3.75
C ALA A 178 9.02 3.82 -4.51
N ARG A 179 8.53 2.75 -3.85
CA ARG A 179 8.27 1.45 -4.50
C ARG A 179 7.31 1.61 -5.68
N CYS A 180 6.19 2.32 -5.51
CA CYS A 180 5.24 2.58 -6.60
C CYS A 180 5.87 3.40 -7.73
N LEU A 181 6.63 4.45 -7.43
CA LEU A 181 7.29 5.25 -8.45
C LEU A 181 8.30 4.45 -9.28
N ARG A 182 9.08 3.55 -8.65
CA ARG A 182 9.99 2.64 -9.39
C ARG A 182 9.24 1.72 -10.37
N LEU A 183 8.03 1.29 -10.03
CA LEU A 183 7.20 0.48 -10.93
C LEU A 183 6.64 1.31 -12.10
N GLU A 184 6.20 2.53 -11.83
CA GLU A 184 5.63 3.42 -12.85
C GLU A 184 6.69 4.03 -13.77
N ARG A 185 7.90 4.25 -13.25
CA ARG A 185 9.04 4.86 -13.96
C ARG A 185 10.31 4.04 -13.76
N PRO A 186 10.46 2.87 -14.42
CA PRO A 186 11.63 1.99 -14.23
C PRO A 186 13.00 2.59 -14.61
N GLY A 187 13.04 3.72 -15.33
CA GLY A 187 14.26 4.46 -15.65
C GLY A 187 14.55 5.63 -14.70
N PHE A 188 13.75 5.79 -13.64
CA PHE A 188 13.90 6.83 -12.63
C PHE A 188 14.39 6.19 -11.34
N MET A 189 15.61 6.53 -10.93
CA MET A 189 16.21 6.02 -9.71
C MET A 189 15.72 6.83 -8.51
N VAL A 190 14.93 6.17 -7.67
CA VAL A 190 14.55 6.67 -6.34
C VAL A 190 14.92 5.62 -5.28
N GLY A 191 15.70 6.03 -4.28
CA GLY A 191 16.08 5.20 -3.13
C GLY A 191 15.53 5.73 -1.82
N CYS A 192 15.45 4.87 -0.81
CA CYS A 192 15.14 5.22 0.57
C CYS A 192 16.29 4.78 1.48
N LEU A 193 16.69 5.67 2.39
CA LEU A 193 17.68 5.42 3.43
C LEU A 193 17.07 5.75 4.79
N ASP A 194 16.92 4.76 5.65
CA ASP A 194 16.71 4.98 7.07
C ASP A 194 18.06 5.22 7.75
N ALA A 195 18.37 6.47 8.07
CA ALA A 195 19.55 6.78 8.88
C ALA A 195 19.18 6.55 10.35
N GLY A 196 19.71 5.48 10.94
CA GLY A 196 19.37 5.02 12.29
C GLY A 196 19.82 5.93 13.43
N PRO A 197 19.51 5.54 14.68
CA PRO A 197 19.45 6.48 15.79
C PRO A 197 20.84 6.95 16.21
N ARG A 198 21.00 8.27 16.14
CA ARG A 198 21.52 9.04 17.25
C ARG A 198 20.93 10.43 17.13
N GLU A 199 20.16 10.82 18.13
CA GLU A 199 19.84 12.21 18.44
C GLU A 199 21.15 12.94 18.79
N ARG A 200 21.99 13.16 17.79
CA ARG A 200 23.26 13.89 17.86
C ARG A 200 23.34 14.93 16.75
N GLY A 201 22.17 15.41 16.32
CA GLY A 201 22.01 16.48 15.36
C GLY A 201 22.35 16.09 13.93
N VAL A 202 22.41 17.12 13.08
CA VAL A 202 22.56 16.98 11.63
C VAL A 202 23.94 16.49 11.18
N GLY A 203 25.00 16.76 11.97
CA GLY A 203 26.36 16.29 11.67
C GLY A 203 26.45 14.76 11.60
N ASP A 204 25.89 14.06 12.59
CA ASP A 204 25.85 12.59 12.64
C ASP A 204 25.01 12.01 11.49
N LEU A 205 23.85 12.61 11.19
CA LEU A 205 23.03 12.23 10.04
C LEU A 205 23.84 12.28 8.74
N LEU A 206 24.57 13.37 8.50
CA LEU A 206 25.37 13.52 7.29
C LEU A 206 26.59 12.60 7.28
N GLN A 207 27.16 12.28 8.44
CA GLN A 207 28.21 11.28 8.54
C GLN A 207 27.69 9.90 8.08
N VAL A 208 26.50 9.50 8.52
CA VAL A 208 25.84 8.27 8.06
C VAL A 208 25.58 8.33 6.56
N VAL A 209 24.98 9.41 6.05
CA VAL A 209 24.71 9.57 4.61
C VAL A 209 26.00 9.44 3.77
N ARG A 210 27.11 10.05 4.21
CA ARG A 210 28.43 9.96 3.56
C ARG A 210 29.03 8.54 3.63
N SER A 211 28.72 7.76 4.67
CA SER A 211 29.21 6.39 4.82
C SER A 211 28.42 5.38 3.99
N VAL A 212 27.22 5.71 3.53
CA VAL A 212 26.40 4.80 2.72
C VAL A 212 27.08 4.44 1.40
N ARG A 213 27.01 3.15 1.06
CA ARG A 213 27.38 2.62 -0.25
C ARG A 213 26.21 1.81 -0.81
N THR A 214 25.86 2.05 -2.07
CA THR A 214 24.59 1.64 -2.68
C THR A 214 24.72 0.44 -3.63
N ARG A 215 25.93 0.00 -3.99
CA ARG A 215 26.10 -1.15 -4.89
C ARG A 215 26.52 -2.40 -4.13
N GLN A 216 25.81 -3.51 -4.33
CA GLN A 216 26.16 -4.84 -3.81
C GLN A 216 26.22 -5.84 -4.97
N GLY A 217 27.44 -6.28 -5.30
CA GLY A 217 27.68 -7.10 -6.49
C GLY A 217 27.27 -6.37 -7.77
N ASP A 218 26.34 -6.95 -8.52
CA ASP A 218 25.80 -6.40 -9.76
C ASP A 218 24.55 -5.50 -9.56
N ALA A 219 23.99 -5.48 -8.35
CA ALA A 219 22.75 -4.78 -8.04
C ALA A 219 23.01 -3.42 -7.37
N VAL A 220 22.15 -2.46 -7.71
CA VAL A 220 22.02 -1.20 -6.95
C VAL A 220 20.93 -1.40 -5.90
N GLU A 221 21.32 -1.26 -4.65
CA GLU A 221 20.47 -1.25 -3.48
C GLU A 221 19.82 0.12 -3.36
N VAL A 222 18.48 0.12 -3.29
CA VAL A 222 17.66 1.35 -3.24
C VAL A 222 16.80 1.40 -1.98
N GLU A 223 16.95 0.43 -1.10
CA GLU A 223 16.24 0.33 0.18
C GLU A 223 17.26 -0.06 1.24
N LEU A 224 17.67 0.93 2.04
CA LEU A 224 18.82 0.84 2.92
C LEU A 224 18.46 1.28 4.35
N VAL A 225 19.01 0.59 5.32
CA VAL A 225 18.87 0.90 6.74
C VAL A 225 20.27 0.95 7.35
N ALA A 226 20.68 2.10 7.88
CA ALA A 226 21.95 2.25 8.59
C ALA A 226 21.70 2.16 10.10
N ARG A 227 22.43 1.31 10.83
CA ARG A 227 22.27 1.13 12.28
C ARG A 227 23.62 1.17 12.96
N ASP A 228 23.70 1.80 14.12
CA ASP A 228 24.94 1.80 14.90
C ASP A 228 25.11 0.47 15.62
N SER A 229 26.24 -0.18 15.37
CA SER A 229 26.72 -1.33 16.13
C SER A 229 27.68 -0.84 17.20
N ALA A 230 27.43 -1.20 18.46
CA ALA A 230 28.28 -0.81 19.59
C ALA A 230 29.76 -1.22 19.40
N GLU A 231 30.01 -2.28 18.62
CA GLU A 231 31.34 -2.86 18.41
C GLU A 231 31.98 -2.40 17.08
N ARG A 232 31.19 -2.02 16.06
CA ARG A 232 31.68 -1.87 14.66
C ARG A 232 31.35 -0.54 13.99
N GLY A 233 30.65 0.37 14.66
CA GLY A 233 30.17 1.61 14.06
C GLY A 233 28.93 1.40 13.16
N PRO A 234 28.66 2.29 12.20
CA PRO A 234 27.45 2.19 11.39
C PRO A 234 27.49 0.98 10.46
N GLU A 235 26.59 0.02 10.69
CA GLU A 235 26.32 -1.14 9.87
C GLU A 235 25.16 -0.84 8.90
N LEU A 236 25.43 -0.95 7.61
CA LEU A 236 24.42 -0.80 6.57
C LEU A 236 23.71 -2.14 6.34
N HIS A 237 22.40 -2.11 6.20
CA HIS A 237 21.55 -3.24 5.90
C HIS A 237 20.73 -2.99 4.62
N THR A 238 20.49 -4.05 3.85
CA THR A 238 19.71 -4.03 2.61
C THR A 238 18.43 -4.84 2.79
N ALA A 239 17.34 -4.36 2.19
CA ALA A 239 16.05 -5.05 2.26
C ALA A 239 16.06 -6.32 1.39
N ARG A 240 15.49 -7.41 1.89
CA ARG A 240 15.17 -8.61 1.12
C ARG A 240 13.80 -9.14 1.54
N LEU A 241 12.90 -9.29 0.59
CA LEU A 241 11.66 -10.02 0.79
C LEU A 241 11.97 -11.51 0.83
N VAL A 242 11.43 -12.21 1.82
CA VAL A 242 11.53 -13.66 1.98
C VAL A 242 10.14 -14.25 2.14
N GLU A 243 9.97 -15.52 1.77
CA GLU A 243 8.84 -16.31 2.24
C GLU A 243 9.03 -16.60 3.73
N ALA A 244 8.03 -16.27 4.53
CA ALA A 244 8.00 -16.60 5.95
C ALA A 244 7.37 -17.99 6.12
N ALA A 245 7.86 -18.74 7.11
CA ALA A 245 7.24 -20.01 7.47
C ALA A 245 5.79 -19.75 7.91
N PRO A 246 4.82 -20.59 7.50
CA PRO A 246 3.46 -20.46 7.98
C PRO A 246 3.43 -20.60 9.51
N PRO A 247 2.52 -19.91 10.22
CA PRO A 247 2.41 -20.06 11.67
C PRO A 247 2.21 -21.53 12.06
N ALA A 248 2.88 -21.96 13.12
CA ALA A 248 2.85 -23.37 13.57
C ALA A 248 1.44 -23.81 14.05
N ALA A 249 0.59 -22.86 14.45
CA ALA A 249 -0.81 -23.12 14.76
C ALA A 249 -1.63 -23.04 13.45
N LEU A 250 -2.20 -24.17 13.04
CA LEU A 250 -3.04 -24.27 11.85
C LEU A 250 -4.46 -23.69 12.04
N SER A 251 -4.84 -23.32 13.28
CA SER A 251 -6.12 -22.71 13.58
C SER A 251 -6.10 -21.91 14.89
N LEU A 252 -6.97 -20.91 14.99
CA LEU A 252 -7.24 -20.16 16.22
C LEU A 252 -8.25 -20.96 17.07
N PRO A 253 -8.06 -21.09 18.40
CA PRO A 253 -9.05 -21.75 19.25
C PRO A 253 -10.43 -21.06 19.16
N GLU A 254 -11.51 -21.84 19.13
CA GLU A 254 -12.90 -21.31 19.08
C GLU A 254 -13.27 -20.40 20.26
N SER A 255 -12.51 -20.47 21.36
CA SER A 255 -12.71 -19.63 22.54
C SER A 255 -11.71 -18.48 22.66
N PHE A 256 -10.92 -18.18 21.62
CA PHE A 256 -9.85 -17.18 21.69
C PHE A 256 -10.37 -15.79 22.08
N PHE A 257 -11.54 -15.39 21.57
CA PHE A 257 -12.15 -14.11 21.90
C PHE A 257 -13.18 -14.20 23.05
N ALA A 258 -13.29 -15.36 23.69
CA ALA A 258 -14.28 -15.58 24.75
C ALA A 258 -13.94 -14.80 26.03
N GLY A 259 -14.99 -14.52 26.80
CA GLY A 259 -14.93 -13.84 28.10
C GLY A 259 -15.51 -12.42 28.08
N GLU A 260 -15.43 -11.75 29.22
CA GLU A 260 -15.95 -10.39 29.42
C GLU A 260 -15.00 -9.36 28.78
N ARG A 261 -14.97 -9.33 27.45
CA ARG A 261 -14.08 -8.51 26.63
C ARG A 261 -14.83 -7.93 25.45
N SER A 262 -14.39 -6.75 25.01
CA SER A 262 -14.92 -6.07 23.84
C SER A 262 -13.85 -5.87 22.78
N TYR A 263 -14.25 -5.92 21.50
CA TYR A 263 -13.36 -5.67 20.37
C TYR A 263 -13.90 -4.57 19.48
N LEU A 264 -13.04 -3.60 19.15
CA LEU A 264 -13.37 -2.44 18.34
C LEU A 264 -12.88 -2.65 16.90
N LEU A 265 -13.77 -2.51 15.93
CA LEU A 265 -13.47 -2.58 14.51
C LEU A 265 -13.77 -1.24 13.85
N SER A 266 -12.73 -0.55 13.39
CA SER A 266 -12.89 0.67 12.59
C SER A 266 -13.03 0.36 11.10
N GLY A 267 -13.74 1.23 10.39
CA GLY A 267 -14.28 0.86 9.08
C GLY A 267 -15.37 -0.21 9.23
N GLY A 268 -16.04 -0.24 10.39
CA GLY A 268 -16.96 -1.28 10.84
C GLY A 268 -18.15 -1.55 9.93
N THR A 269 -18.48 -0.61 9.05
CA THR A 269 -19.53 -0.77 8.04
C THR A 269 -19.02 -1.24 6.67
N GLY A 270 -17.71 -1.48 6.54
CA GLY A 270 -17.07 -1.98 5.33
C GLY A 270 -16.93 -3.50 5.32
N ALA A 271 -16.87 -4.09 4.13
CA ALA A 271 -16.88 -5.55 3.93
C ALA A 271 -15.84 -6.30 4.78
N LEU A 272 -14.58 -5.82 4.83
CA LEU A 272 -13.52 -6.48 5.59
C LEU A 272 -13.80 -6.51 7.09
N ALA A 273 -14.28 -5.41 7.67
CA ALA A 273 -14.58 -5.35 9.09
C ALA A 273 -15.77 -6.23 9.45
N VAL A 274 -16.82 -6.29 8.62
CA VAL A 274 -18.01 -7.11 8.87
C VAL A 274 -17.69 -8.61 8.79
N LEU A 275 -16.87 -9.02 7.82
CA LEU A 275 -16.41 -10.40 7.72
C LEU A 275 -15.54 -10.78 8.91
N SER A 276 -14.66 -9.86 9.34
CA SER A 276 -13.84 -10.06 10.53
C SER A 276 -14.71 -10.14 11.80
N ALA A 277 -15.73 -9.28 11.93
CA ALA A 277 -16.69 -9.32 13.04
C ALA A 277 -17.43 -10.66 13.11
N ARG A 278 -17.90 -11.17 11.97
CA ARG A 278 -18.53 -12.48 11.89
C ARG A 278 -17.58 -13.59 12.33
N TRP A 279 -16.38 -13.61 11.78
CA TRP A 279 -15.35 -14.59 12.12
C TRP A 279 -14.94 -14.52 13.60
N MET A 280 -14.81 -13.33 14.17
CA MET A 280 -14.53 -13.16 15.60
C MET A 280 -15.67 -13.70 16.48
N ALA A 281 -16.93 -13.50 16.07
CA ALA A 281 -18.09 -14.07 16.76
C ALA A 281 -18.10 -15.60 16.69
N ASP A 282 -17.77 -16.17 15.53
CA ASP A 282 -17.61 -17.62 15.37
C ASP A 282 -16.43 -18.18 16.23
N HIS A 283 -15.51 -17.33 16.67
CA HIS A 283 -14.40 -17.64 17.60
C HIS A 283 -14.61 -17.06 19.03
N GLY A 284 -15.88 -16.90 19.42
CA GLY A 284 -16.28 -16.67 20.80
C GLY A 284 -16.38 -15.20 21.25
N ALA A 285 -16.22 -14.23 20.34
CA ALA A 285 -16.38 -12.82 20.71
C ALA A 285 -17.83 -12.53 21.12
N GLY A 286 -18.03 -12.10 22.37
CA GLY A 286 -19.34 -11.73 22.90
C GLY A 286 -19.74 -10.27 22.64
N HIS A 287 -18.77 -9.36 22.47
CA HIS A 287 -19.02 -7.92 22.36
C HIS A 287 -18.17 -7.27 21.27
N LEU A 288 -18.82 -6.66 20.27
CA LEU A 288 -18.16 -6.00 19.13
C LEU A 288 -18.65 -4.56 18.96
N ALA A 289 -17.72 -3.61 18.82
CA ALA A 289 -18.01 -2.23 18.45
C ALA A 289 -17.59 -1.96 17.01
N LEU A 290 -18.54 -1.69 16.12
CA LEU A 290 -18.31 -1.37 14.70
C LEU A 290 -18.36 0.14 14.49
N LEU A 291 -17.19 0.76 14.32
CA LEU A 291 -17.06 2.21 14.16
C LEU A 291 -16.98 2.61 12.70
N SER A 292 -17.82 3.55 12.28
CA SER A 292 -17.71 4.16 10.95
C SER A 292 -18.32 5.57 10.91
N ARG A 293 -17.92 6.38 9.92
CA ARG A 293 -18.48 7.73 9.72
C ARG A 293 -19.99 7.75 9.49
N SER A 294 -20.54 6.69 8.90
CA SER A 294 -21.98 6.59 8.65
C SER A 294 -22.76 6.18 9.89
N GLY A 295 -22.13 5.44 10.81
CA GLY A 295 -22.78 4.86 11.99
C GLY A 295 -23.93 3.90 11.68
N ARG A 296 -24.11 3.52 10.41
CA ARG A 296 -25.20 2.67 9.94
C ARG A 296 -24.72 1.75 8.80
N PRO A 297 -25.25 0.51 8.74
CA PRO A 297 -25.07 -0.38 7.60
C PRO A 297 -25.37 0.31 6.26
N PRO A 298 -24.63 -0.01 5.19
CA PRO A 298 -25.06 0.28 3.83
C PRO A 298 -26.39 -0.43 3.53
N GLN A 299 -27.30 0.22 2.78
CA GLN A 299 -28.64 -0.34 2.47
C GLN A 299 -28.57 -1.70 1.78
N ASP A 300 -27.56 -1.91 0.92
CA ASP A 300 -27.32 -3.16 0.20
C ASP A 300 -26.71 -4.27 1.08
N ALA A 301 -26.33 -3.95 2.32
CA ALA A 301 -25.72 -4.88 3.27
C ALA A 301 -26.62 -5.17 4.50
N ASP A 302 -27.84 -4.63 4.58
CA ASP A 302 -28.75 -4.78 5.72
C ASP A 302 -28.94 -6.24 6.14
N SER A 303 -28.99 -7.17 5.18
CA SER A 303 -29.13 -8.61 5.45
C SER A 303 -27.91 -9.18 6.19
N VAL A 304 -26.69 -8.76 5.83
CA VAL A 304 -25.44 -9.24 6.44
C VAL A 304 -25.32 -8.71 7.87
N PHE A 305 -25.63 -7.43 8.11
CA PHE A 305 -25.64 -6.86 9.46
C PHE A 305 -26.79 -7.43 10.30
N GLY A 306 -27.96 -7.69 9.70
CA GLY A 306 -29.07 -8.38 10.35
C GLY A 306 -28.66 -9.79 10.81
N GLN A 307 -27.98 -10.55 9.95
CA GLN A 307 -27.44 -11.86 10.33
C GLN A 307 -26.43 -11.76 11.47
N LEU A 308 -25.48 -10.82 11.39
CA LEU A 308 -24.47 -10.61 12.44
C LEU A 308 -25.13 -10.24 13.78
N THR A 309 -26.03 -9.26 13.79
CA THR A 309 -26.73 -8.79 15.01
C THR A 309 -27.73 -9.81 15.57
N SER A 310 -28.18 -10.78 14.77
CA SER A 310 -29.07 -11.87 15.20
C SER A 310 -28.34 -13.05 15.87
N LEU A 311 -27.00 -13.05 15.87
CA LEU A 311 -26.21 -14.11 16.49
C LEU A 311 -26.47 -14.16 18.00
N SER A 312 -26.82 -15.35 18.48
CA SER A 312 -27.03 -15.58 19.91
C SER A 312 -25.72 -15.41 20.68
N GLY A 313 -25.76 -14.67 21.78
CA GLY A 313 -24.58 -14.42 22.63
C GLY A 313 -23.65 -13.32 22.13
N LEU A 314 -23.96 -12.67 21.01
CA LEU A 314 -23.20 -11.55 20.47
C LEU A 314 -23.97 -10.23 20.66
N GLN A 315 -23.34 -9.27 21.35
CA GLN A 315 -23.76 -7.88 21.36
C GLN A 315 -22.94 -7.08 20.35
N VAL A 316 -23.61 -6.52 19.34
CA VAL A 316 -22.97 -5.65 18.33
C VAL A 316 -23.42 -4.22 18.53
N LEU A 317 -22.45 -3.33 18.74
CA LEU A 317 -22.67 -1.90 18.81
C LEU A 317 -22.18 -1.23 17.53
N ILE A 318 -23.08 -0.76 16.67
CA ILE A 318 -22.72 0.06 15.52
C ILE A 318 -22.73 1.53 15.97
N ARG A 319 -21.64 2.24 15.72
CA ARG A 319 -21.46 3.62 16.17
C ARG A 319 -20.93 4.53 15.09
N GLN A 320 -21.49 5.74 15.09
CA GLN A 320 -20.97 6.83 14.28
C GLN A 320 -19.70 7.35 14.92
N CYS A 321 -18.58 7.18 14.23
CA CYS A 321 -17.29 7.72 14.65
C CYS A 321 -16.46 7.95 13.39
N ASP A 322 -15.99 9.17 13.19
CA ASP A 322 -14.86 9.39 12.30
C ASP A 322 -13.58 9.04 13.05
N VAL A 323 -12.77 8.14 12.50
CA VAL A 323 -11.50 7.78 13.13
C VAL A 323 -10.44 8.85 12.94
N GLU A 324 -10.65 9.77 11.99
CA GLU A 324 -9.80 10.93 11.74
C GLU A 324 -9.97 12.00 12.85
N ASP A 325 -11.09 11.99 13.56
CA ASP A 325 -11.38 12.89 14.68
C ASP A 325 -10.90 12.29 16.02
N ALA A 326 -9.79 12.82 16.54
CA ALA A 326 -9.19 12.37 17.79
C ALA A 326 -10.16 12.48 18.99
N ALA A 327 -10.95 13.56 19.06
CA ALA A 327 -11.89 13.77 20.16
C ALA A 327 -13.09 12.82 20.04
N GLY A 328 -13.59 12.61 18.82
CA GLY A 328 -14.62 11.63 18.51
C GLY A 328 -14.23 10.20 18.87
N VAL A 329 -13.00 9.78 18.53
CA VAL A 329 -12.47 8.46 18.91
C VAL A 329 -12.38 8.32 20.43
N ALA A 330 -11.82 9.31 21.12
CA ALA A 330 -11.71 9.28 22.58
C ALA A 330 -13.08 9.21 23.27
N GLY A 331 -14.04 10.01 22.81
CA GLY A 331 -15.42 9.99 23.29
C GLY A 331 -16.10 8.65 23.06
N CYS A 332 -15.91 8.03 21.90
CA CYS A 332 -16.43 6.69 21.63
C CYS A 332 -15.83 5.65 22.59
N LEU A 333 -14.50 5.64 22.78
CA LEU A 333 -13.88 4.71 23.74
C LEU A 333 -14.38 4.92 25.18
N GLN A 334 -14.63 6.18 25.57
CA GLN A 334 -15.21 6.49 26.87
C GLN A 334 -16.65 5.96 27.01
N GLU A 335 -17.50 6.11 25.99
CA GLU A 335 -18.84 5.52 25.97
C GLU A 335 -18.75 3.99 26.09
N LEU A 336 -17.86 3.36 25.32
CA LEU A 336 -17.67 1.91 25.35
C LEU A 336 -17.31 1.40 26.74
N ARG A 337 -16.45 2.11 27.48
CA ARG A 337 -16.08 1.77 28.88
C ARG A 337 -17.29 1.76 29.81
N GLY A 338 -18.33 2.55 29.53
CA GLY A 338 -19.56 2.60 30.33
C GLY A 338 -20.65 1.62 29.89
N SER A 339 -20.60 1.12 28.65
CA SER A 339 -21.70 0.34 28.03
C SER A 339 -21.37 -1.11 27.68
N MET A 340 -20.09 -1.50 27.69
CA MET A 340 -19.63 -2.84 27.31
C MET A 340 -18.47 -3.29 28.22
N PRO A 341 -18.13 -4.59 28.26
CA PRO A 341 -16.94 -5.06 28.95
C PRO A 341 -15.65 -4.39 28.43
N PRO A 342 -14.53 -4.46 29.18
CA PRO A 342 -13.29 -3.80 28.80
C PRO A 342 -12.85 -4.09 27.37
N VAL A 343 -12.46 -3.04 26.64
CA VAL A 343 -11.91 -3.19 25.28
C VAL A 343 -10.54 -3.85 25.37
N ARG A 344 -10.40 -5.05 24.79
CA ARG A 344 -9.16 -5.83 24.78
C ARG A 344 -8.55 -5.96 23.38
N GLY A 345 -9.23 -5.49 22.34
CA GLY A 345 -8.64 -5.54 21.01
C GLY A 345 -9.18 -4.49 20.05
N ILE A 346 -8.31 -4.09 19.13
CA ILE A 346 -8.62 -3.15 18.07
C ILE A 346 -8.24 -3.76 16.72
N LEU A 347 -9.17 -3.76 15.78
CA LEU A 347 -8.93 -4.08 14.38
C LEU A 347 -9.21 -2.84 13.53
N HIS A 348 -8.16 -2.36 12.87
CA HIS A 348 -8.17 -1.16 12.06
C HIS A 348 -8.27 -1.48 10.57
N ALA A 349 -9.51 -1.47 10.06
CA ALA A 349 -9.83 -1.70 8.66
C ALA A 349 -10.40 -0.46 7.95
N ALA A 350 -10.39 0.71 8.60
CA ALA A 350 -10.75 1.97 7.96
C ALA A 350 -9.77 2.28 6.82
N GLY A 351 -10.31 2.81 5.73
CA GLY A 351 -9.52 3.13 4.56
C GLY A 351 -10.37 3.41 3.34
N ARG A 352 -9.78 4.13 2.39
CA ARG A 352 -10.36 4.45 1.09
C ARG A 352 -9.25 4.38 0.03
N LEU A 353 -9.65 4.02 -1.19
CA LEU A 353 -8.79 4.17 -2.38
C LEU A 353 -9.08 5.50 -3.08
N ASN A 354 -8.02 6.09 -3.62
CA ASN A 354 -8.08 7.21 -4.54
C ASN A 354 -6.89 7.06 -5.50
N ASP A 355 -7.01 6.11 -6.43
CA ASP A 355 -5.90 5.67 -7.27
C ASP A 355 -5.61 6.74 -8.35
N HIS A 356 -4.34 7.16 -8.43
CA HIS A 356 -3.84 8.08 -9.45
C HIS A 356 -2.45 7.62 -9.88
N MET A 357 -2.21 7.56 -11.20
CA MET A 357 -0.84 7.49 -11.72
C MET A 357 -0.04 8.66 -11.18
N PHE A 358 1.25 8.44 -10.94
CA PHE A 358 2.14 9.44 -10.33
C PHE A 358 2.12 10.79 -11.05
N GLU A 359 1.95 10.78 -12.37
CA GLU A 359 1.85 11.98 -13.20
C GLU A 359 0.64 12.86 -12.85
N TYR A 360 -0.47 12.25 -12.43
CA TYR A 360 -1.73 12.92 -12.08
C TYR A 360 -2.02 12.94 -10.57
N LEU A 361 -1.12 12.39 -9.76
CA LEU A 361 -1.22 12.47 -8.31
C LEU A 361 -0.87 13.90 -7.86
N GLU A 362 -1.72 14.49 -7.03
CA GLU A 362 -1.59 15.85 -6.50
C GLU A 362 -1.73 15.80 -4.97
N ALA A 363 -1.31 16.85 -4.28
CA ALA A 363 -1.32 16.90 -2.82
C ALA A 363 -2.73 16.66 -2.22
N GLU A 364 -3.77 17.21 -2.85
CA GLU A 364 -5.17 17.03 -2.44
C GLU A 364 -5.65 15.56 -2.50
N HIS A 365 -4.98 14.71 -3.28
CA HIS A 365 -5.29 13.29 -3.38
C HIS A 365 -4.67 12.45 -2.25
N LEU A 366 -3.82 13.04 -1.41
CA LEU A 366 -3.12 12.34 -0.32
C LEU A 366 -3.99 12.22 0.93
N ALA A 367 -4.51 13.34 1.44
CA ALA A 367 -5.26 13.39 2.70
C ALA A 367 -6.46 12.41 2.75
N PRO A 368 -7.30 12.28 1.70
CA PRO A 368 -8.44 11.36 1.73
C PRO A 368 -8.10 9.86 1.83
N VAL A 369 -6.84 9.49 1.56
CA VAL A 369 -6.33 8.12 1.65
C VAL A 369 -5.53 7.90 2.93
N LEU A 370 -4.73 8.89 3.32
CA LEU A 370 -3.93 8.86 4.54
C LEU A 370 -4.81 8.95 5.78
N GLY A 371 -5.73 9.92 5.85
CA GLY A 371 -6.55 10.22 7.03
C GLY A 371 -7.14 8.97 7.71
N PRO A 372 -8.00 8.19 7.02
CA PRO A 372 -8.69 7.08 7.67
C PRO A 372 -7.76 5.93 8.07
N LYS A 373 -6.52 5.87 7.57
CA LYS A 373 -5.52 4.84 7.90
C LYS A 373 -4.50 5.34 8.92
N VAL A 374 -3.80 6.41 8.58
CA VAL A 374 -2.69 6.97 9.35
C VAL A 374 -3.22 7.69 10.59
N ASP A 375 -4.03 8.74 10.39
CA ASP A 375 -4.57 9.51 11.51
C ASP A 375 -5.53 8.65 12.34
N GLY A 376 -6.31 7.78 11.67
CA GLY A 376 -7.13 6.76 12.32
C GLY A 376 -6.36 5.83 13.26
N ALA A 377 -5.23 5.27 12.82
CA ALA A 377 -4.40 4.41 13.67
C ALA A 377 -3.75 5.18 14.83
N LEU A 378 -3.33 6.42 14.60
CA LEU A 378 -2.75 7.29 15.62
C LEU A 378 -3.76 7.69 16.70
N ASN A 379 -4.97 8.08 16.30
CA ASN A 379 -6.05 8.42 17.21
C ASN A 379 -6.49 7.21 18.04
N LEU A 380 -6.61 6.03 17.41
CA LEU A 380 -6.89 4.78 18.13
C LEU A 380 -5.78 4.42 19.11
N HIS A 381 -4.52 4.60 18.74
CA HIS A 381 -3.39 4.38 19.65
C HIS A 381 -3.42 5.32 20.85
N ALA A 382 -3.59 6.62 20.63
CA ALA A 382 -3.65 7.62 21.69
C ALA A 382 -4.84 7.35 22.63
N ALA A 383 -6.04 7.11 22.08
CA ALA A 383 -7.24 6.87 22.88
C ALA A 383 -7.20 5.53 23.64
N SER A 384 -6.36 4.58 23.21
CA SER A 384 -6.18 3.27 23.86
C SER A 384 -4.91 3.17 24.71
N ALA A 385 -4.21 4.28 24.98
CA ALA A 385 -2.92 4.26 25.67
C ALA A 385 -2.97 3.61 27.08
N GLU A 386 -4.10 3.76 27.78
CA GLU A 386 -4.32 3.18 29.12
C GLU A 386 -4.97 1.79 29.08
N LEU A 387 -5.25 1.25 27.89
CA LEU A 387 -5.90 -0.04 27.74
C LEU A 387 -4.86 -1.15 27.59
N GLU A 388 -5.03 -2.22 28.36
CA GLU A 388 -4.32 -3.47 28.12
C GLU A 388 -4.95 -4.19 26.93
N LEU A 389 -4.41 -3.96 25.74
CA LEU A 389 -4.87 -4.63 24.53
C LEU A 389 -4.13 -5.96 24.31
N ASP A 390 -4.91 -7.01 24.09
CA ASP A 390 -4.44 -8.32 23.64
C ASP A 390 -4.03 -8.28 22.15
N LEU A 391 -4.69 -7.43 21.35
CA LEU A 391 -4.41 -7.26 19.93
C LEU A 391 -4.63 -5.82 19.44
N PHE A 392 -3.79 -5.40 18.50
CA PHE A 392 -3.97 -4.20 17.69
C PHE A 392 -3.60 -4.55 16.25
N VAL A 393 -4.61 -4.93 15.46
CA VAL A 393 -4.43 -5.44 14.09
C VAL A 393 -4.73 -4.32 13.10
N MET A 394 -3.85 -4.11 12.13
CA MET A 394 -3.99 -3.10 11.09
C MET A 394 -4.06 -3.78 9.72
N TYR A 395 -5.07 -3.42 8.94
CA TYR A 395 -5.24 -3.95 7.59
C TYR A 395 -4.44 -3.09 6.62
N SER A 396 -3.26 -3.58 6.30
CA SER A 396 -2.34 -3.04 5.30
C SER A 396 -2.53 -3.76 3.96
N SER A 397 -1.58 -3.62 3.04
CA SER A 397 -1.66 -4.21 1.70
C SER A 397 -0.29 -4.55 1.14
N VAL A 398 -0.25 -5.57 0.27
CA VAL A 398 0.92 -5.87 -0.58
C VAL A 398 1.39 -4.68 -1.42
N ALA A 399 0.56 -3.64 -1.61
CA ALA A 399 0.98 -2.39 -2.24
C ALA A 399 2.12 -1.69 -1.47
N ALA A 400 2.14 -1.77 -0.13
CA ALA A 400 3.27 -1.30 0.66
C ALA A 400 4.49 -2.22 0.49
N MET A 401 4.29 -3.54 0.41
CA MET A 401 5.35 -4.54 0.33
C MET A 401 6.14 -4.48 -0.98
N VAL A 402 5.46 -4.48 -2.13
CA VAL A 402 6.11 -4.59 -3.45
C VAL A 402 5.80 -3.43 -4.40
N GLY A 403 5.01 -2.45 -3.97
CA GLY A 403 4.50 -1.37 -4.80
C GLY A 403 3.29 -1.77 -5.65
N SER A 404 2.51 -0.78 -6.07
CA SER A 404 1.39 -0.95 -7.00
C SER A 404 1.24 0.29 -7.88
N VAL A 405 1.11 0.08 -9.20
CA VAL A 405 0.98 1.14 -10.19
C VAL A 405 -0.32 1.92 -9.95
N GLY A 406 -0.24 3.24 -9.88
CA GLY A 406 -1.38 4.13 -9.62
C GLY A 406 -1.77 4.24 -8.14
N GLN A 407 -1.01 3.63 -7.22
CA GLN A 407 -1.39 3.54 -5.81
C GLN A 407 -0.31 4.06 -4.86
N ALA A 408 0.48 5.06 -5.28
CA ALA A 408 1.56 5.61 -4.45
C ALA A 408 1.06 6.17 -3.11
N ASN A 409 -0.08 6.88 -3.09
CA ASN A 409 -0.72 7.38 -1.87
C ASN A 409 -1.22 6.26 -0.94
N TYR A 410 -1.85 5.22 -1.50
CA TYR A 410 -2.32 4.06 -0.74
C TYR A 410 -1.17 3.22 -0.18
N ALA A 411 -0.13 2.96 -0.99
CA ALA A 411 1.08 2.28 -0.54
C ALA A 411 1.81 3.06 0.56
N ALA A 412 1.80 4.40 0.50
CA ALA A 412 2.33 5.24 1.57
C ALA A 412 1.53 5.09 2.88
N ALA A 413 0.20 5.15 2.81
CA ALA A 413 -0.67 4.93 3.98
C ALA A 413 -0.43 3.54 4.61
N CYS A 414 -0.34 2.49 3.79
CA CYS A 414 -0.06 1.14 4.24
C CYS A 414 1.36 0.98 4.83
N SER A 415 2.38 1.60 4.22
CA SER A 415 3.77 1.54 4.74
C SER A 415 3.91 2.21 6.10
N PHE A 416 3.09 3.25 6.36
CA PHE A 416 2.98 3.83 7.69
C PHE A 416 2.42 2.82 8.70
N LEU A 417 1.30 2.15 8.40
CA LEU A 417 0.71 1.13 9.29
C LEU A 417 1.70 0.00 9.62
N ASP A 418 2.46 -0.43 8.61
CA ASP A 418 3.48 -1.47 8.76
C ASP A 418 4.55 -1.05 9.77
N SER A 419 5.13 0.13 9.56
CA SER A 419 6.17 0.67 10.43
C SER A 419 5.62 1.02 11.82
N PHE A 420 4.36 1.43 11.89
CA PHE A 420 3.68 1.69 13.16
C PHE A 420 3.43 0.42 13.98
N ALA A 421 3.19 -0.73 13.33
CA ALA A 421 3.13 -2.02 14.02
C ALA A 421 4.46 -2.38 14.67
N GLN A 422 5.57 -2.21 13.93
CA GLN A 422 6.93 -2.36 14.45
C GLN A 422 7.18 -1.43 15.63
N HIS A 423 6.88 -0.14 15.49
CA HIS A 423 7.02 0.84 16.55
C HIS A 423 6.26 0.42 17.82
N ARG A 424 4.99 0.03 17.70
CA ARG A 424 4.18 -0.44 18.84
C ARG A 424 4.81 -1.64 19.54
N ARG A 425 5.27 -2.64 18.78
CA ARG A 425 5.95 -3.82 19.35
C ARG A 425 7.26 -3.47 20.01
N ALA A 426 8.03 -2.52 19.46
CA ALA A 426 9.27 -2.05 20.08
C ALA A 426 9.04 -1.37 21.44
N GLN A 427 7.86 -0.78 21.65
CA GLN A 427 7.42 -0.25 22.95
C GLN A 427 6.71 -1.30 23.83
N GLY A 428 6.70 -2.58 23.45
CA GLY A 428 6.03 -3.64 24.22
C GLY A 428 4.49 -3.65 24.09
N LEU A 429 3.93 -2.90 23.15
CA LEU A 429 2.48 -2.87 22.89
C LEU A 429 2.09 -3.88 21.81
N ALA A 430 0.86 -4.40 21.89
CA ALA A 430 0.29 -5.22 20.83
C ALA A 430 0.31 -4.45 19.49
N GLY A 431 0.74 -5.12 18.42
CA GLY A 431 0.83 -4.55 17.08
C GLY A 431 1.01 -5.64 16.03
N LEU A 432 0.13 -5.67 15.04
CA LEU A 432 0.20 -6.54 13.87
C LEU A 432 -0.30 -5.78 12.65
N SER A 433 0.54 -5.60 11.64
CA SER A 433 0.13 -5.12 10.32
C SER A 433 0.14 -6.29 9.34
N VAL A 434 -1.01 -6.56 8.72
CA VAL A 434 -1.12 -7.60 7.69
C VAL A 434 -1.21 -6.95 6.32
N GLN A 435 -0.18 -7.16 5.49
CA GLN A 435 -0.11 -6.67 4.12
C GLN A 435 -0.89 -7.63 3.20
N TRP A 436 -2.22 -7.50 3.20
CA TRP A 436 -3.11 -8.37 2.45
C TRP A 436 -2.92 -8.26 0.93
N GLY A 437 -2.91 -9.42 0.27
CA GLY A 437 -3.21 -9.55 -1.16
C GLY A 437 -4.68 -9.24 -1.47
N PRO A 438 -5.11 -9.26 -2.73
CA PRO A 438 -6.49 -8.97 -3.09
C PRO A 438 -7.45 -10.08 -2.61
N TRP A 439 -8.49 -9.70 -1.86
CA TRP A 439 -9.56 -10.62 -1.46
C TRP A 439 -10.56 -10.80 -2.62
N ALA A 440 -11.09 -12.00 -2.81
CA ALA A 440 -12.06 -12.31 -3.84
C ALA A 440 -13.41 -11.61 -3.58
N SER A 441 -14.01 -11.10 -4.66
CA SER A 441 -15.40 -10.65 -4.74
C SER A 441 -15.89 -9.59 -3.73
N MET A 442 -15.01 -8.87 -3.01
CA MET A 442 -15.42 -7.97 -1.91
C MET A 442 -14.53 -6.73 -1.74
N GLY A 443 -15.05 -5.69 -1.08
CA GLY A 443 -14.27 -4.58 -0.51
C GLY A 443 -13.46 -3.73 -1.50
N LEU A 444 -12.35 -3.17 -1.02
CA LEU A 444 -11.45 -2.33 -1.84
C LEU A 444 -10.83 -3.11 -3.01
N SER A 445 -10.65 -4.42 -2.89
CA SER A 445 -10.09 -5.28 -3.96
C SER A 445 -11.06 -5.52 -5.13
N ALA A 446 -12.36 -5.36 -4.92
CA ALA A 446 -13.36 -5.33 -6.00
C ALA A 446 -13.22 -4.08 -6.89
N ARG A 447 -12.63 -3.01 -6.37
CA ARG A 447 -12.44 -1.71 -7.06
C ARG A 447 -10.98 -1.40 -7.41
N SER A 448 -10.01 -2.14 -6.87
CA SER A 448 -8.59 -1.92 -7.11
C SER A 448 -8.16 -2.37 -8.50
N GLY A 449 -7.34 -1.58 -9.18
CA GLY A 449 -6.73 -1.90 -10.47
C GLY A 449 -5.57 -2.92 -10.43
N ILE A 450 -5.44 -3.70 -9.34
CA ILE A 450 -4.35 -4.68 -9.18
C ILE A 450 -4.42 -5.70 -10.32
N PRO A 451 -3.37 -5.80 -11.17
CA PRO A 451 -3.39 -6.69 -12.32
C PRO A 451 -3.50 -8.16 -11.89
N GLN A 452 -4.51 -8.86 -12.39
CA GLN A 452 -4.76 -10.30 -12.09
C GLN A 452 -3.60 -11.20 -12.51
N ASN A 453 -2.71 -10.74 -13.40
CA ASN A 453 -1.51 -11.49 -13.78
C ASN A 453 -0.38 -11.43 -12.74
N ARG A 454 -0.50 -10.61 -11.69
CA ARG A 454 0.51 -10.46 -10.62
C ARG A 454 0.09 -11.08 -9.31
N PHE A 455 -1.19 -10.96 -8.97
CA PHE A 455 -1.74 -11.46 -7.73
C PHE A 455 -2.96 -12.30 -8.01
N VAL A 456 -3.04 -13.44 -7.32
CA VAL A 456 -4.22 -14.30 -7.34
C VAL A 456 -5.14 -13.85 -6.21
N ARG A 457 -6.42 -13.67 -6.53
CA ARG A 457 -7.43 -13.35 -5.52
C ARG A 457 -7.60 -14.51 -4.57
N THR A 458 -7.70 -14.22 -3.28
CA THR A 458 -7.89 -15.22 -2.22
C THR A 458 -9.27 -15.07 -1.62
N ASP A 459 -9.97 -16.17 -1.39
CA ASP A 459 -11.29 -16.12 -0.77
C ASP A 459 -11.20 -15.58 0.68
N PRO A 460 -12.26 -14.90 1.17
CA PRO A 460 -12.25 -14.32 2.50
C PRO A 460 -12.05 -15.31 3.66
N VAL A 461 -12.49 -16.57 3.51
CA VAL A 461 -12.37 -17.58 4.57
C VAL A 461 -10.90 -17.92 4.78
N SER A 462 -10.19 -18.26 3.69
CA SER A 462 -8.75 -18.51 3.73
C SER A 462 -7.96 -17.32 4.30
N CYS A 463 -8.36 -16.08 3.99
CA CYS A 463 -7.73 -14.90 4.58
C CYS A 463 -7.97 -14.79 6.10
N LEU A 464 -9.17 -15.11 6.58
CA LEU A 464 -9.50 -15.06 8.01
C LEU A 464 -8.86 -16.22 8.77
N ASP A 465 -8.74 -17.40 8.16
CA ASP A 465 -7.98 -18.53 8.71
C ASP A 465 -6.49 -18.16 8.85
N ALA A 466 -5.92 -17.49 7.85
CA ALA A 466 -4.56 -16.95 7.95
C ALA A 466 -4.42 -15.91 9.06
N LEU A 467 -5.42 -15.02 9.25
CA LEU A 467 -5.43 -14.10 10.39
C LEU A 467 -5.50 -14.86 11.72
N GLY A 468 -6.31 -15.91 11.82
CA GLY A 468 -6.38 -16.79 12.98
C GLY A 468 -5.04 -17.46 13.29
N ALA A 469 -4.36 -18.00 12.28
CA ALA A 469 -3.03 -18.59 12.44
C ALA A 469 -1.99 -17.57 12.95
N LEU A 470 -2.06 -16.32 12.46
CA LEU A 470 -1.20 -15.22 12.90
C LEU A 470 -1.47 -14.77 14.34
N LEU A 471 -2.73 -14.84 14.80
CA LEU A 471 -3.12 -14.46 16.16
C LEU A 471 -2.91 -15.58 17.18
N GLY A 472 -3.14 -16.84 16.79
CA GLY A 472 -3.07 -18.01 17.66
C GLY A 472 -1.67 -18.61 17.80
N GLY A 473 -0.77 -18.36 16.85
CA GLY A 473 0.58 -18.92 16.86
C GLY A 473 1.57 -18.10 17.70
N GLY A 474 2.46 -18.79 18.44
CA GLY A 474 3.70 -18.20 18.98
C GLY A 474 4.73 -17.81 17.90
N ALA A 475 4.34 -17.84 16.63
CA ALA A 475 5.13 -17.54 15.44
C ALA A 475 4.69 -16.24 14.75
N ALA A 476 3.88 -15.40 15.40
CA ALA A 476 3.63 -14.05 14.88
C ALA A 476 4.97 -13.38 14.57
N PRO A 477 5.10 -12.70 13.41
CA PRO A 477 6.35 -12.07 12.99
C PRO A 477 6.90 -11.24 14.15
N THR A 478 8.18 -11.44 14.51
CA THR A 478 8.79 -10.70 15.63
C THR A 478 8.67 -9.19 15.40
N SER A 479 8.75 -8.78 14.14
CA SER A 479 8.58 -7.40 13.66
C SER A 479 7.13 -6.89 13.73
N GLY A 480 6.12 -7.76 13.76
CA GLY A 480 4.72 -7.36 13.68
C GLY A 480 4.21 -7.02 12.29
N ILE A 481 4.98 -7.29 11.23
CA ILE A 481 4.55 -7.08 9.84
C ILE A 481 4.59 -8.42 9.12
N VAL A 482 3.54 -8.75 8.39
CA VAL A 482 3.50 -9.93 7.53
C VAL A 482 2.69 -9.67 6.27
N GLY A 483 3.25 -10.04 5.12
CA GLY A 483 2.51 -10.17 3.88
C GLY A 483 1.75 -11.47 3.84
N ALA A 484 0.48 -11.41 3.46
CA ALA A 484 -0.36 -12.59 3.27
C ALA A 484 -1.02 -12.49 1.90
N ALA A 485 -0.45 -13.20 0.91
CA ALA A 485 -0.88 -13.08 -0.47
C ALA A 485 -0.53 -14.31 -1.31
N ARG A 486 -1.23 -14.46 -2.44
CA ARG A 486 -0.86 -15.37 -3.52
C ARG A 486 -0.27 -14.55 -4.66
N ILE A 487 1.04 -14.71 -4.90
CA ILE A 487 1.80 -13.89 -5.87
C ILE A 487 2.22 -14.76 -7.05
N ASN A 488 1.84 -14.35 -8.26
CA ASN A 488 2.39 -14.92 -9.48
C ASN A 488 3.71 -14.20 -9.82
N TRP A 489 4.84 -14.70 -9.31
CA TRP A 489 6.15 -14.07 -9.50
C TRP A 489 6.56 -13.96 -10.97
N SER A 490 6.30 -14.97 -11.79
CA SER A 490 6.59 -14.93 -13.23
C SER A 490 5.80 -13.82 -13.92
N GLY A 491 4.50 -13.70 -13.62
CA GLY A 491 3.65 -12.63 -14.14
C GLY A 491 3.97 -11.24 -13.56
N PHE A 492 4.45 -11.18 -12.32
CA PHE A 492 4.94 -9.97 -11.66
C PHE A 492 6.18 -9.41 -12.39
N PHE A 493 7.19 -10.24 -12.64
CA PHE A 493 8.45 -9.83 -13.27
C PHE A 493 8.42 -9.79 -14.80
N GLY A 494 7.44 -10.43 -15.46
CA GLY A 494 7.49 -10.67 -16.91
C GLY A 494 7.62 -9.43 -17.80
N ARG A 495 7.27 -8.23 -17.31
CA ARG A 495 7.46 -6.95 -18.04
C ARG A 495 8.54 -6.05 -17.46
N MET A 496 9.19 -6.46 -16.38
CA MET A 496 10.26 -5.68 -15.74
C MET A 496 11.59 -5.93 -16.45
N LYS A 497 12.35 -4.85 -16.68
CA LYS A 497 13.69 -4.96 -17.28
C LYS A 497 14.68 -5.65 -16.34
N ALA A 498 14.61 -5.32 -15.05
CA ALA A 498 15.42 -5.89 -13.99
C ALA A 498 14.53 -6.15 -12.76
N VAL A 499 14.91 -7.12 -11.94
CA VAL A 499 14.26 -7.39 -10.66
C VAL A 499 14.70 -6.33 -9.65
N PRO A 500 13.78 -5.66 -8.93
CA PRO A 500 14.17 -4.77 -7.84
C PRO A 500 15.00 -5.52 -6.80
N SER A 501 16.05 -4.89 -6.27
CA SER A 501 17.00 -5.54 -5.35
C SER A 501 16.33 -6.16 -4.11
N HIS A 502 15.29 -5.51 -3.55
CA HIS A 502 14.53 -6.06 -2.43
C HIS A 502 13.73 -7.34 -2.78
N LEU A 503 13.53 -7.66 -4.05
CA LEU A 503 12.83 -8.87 -4.52
C LEU A 503 13.77 -9.92 -5.11
N LYS A 504 15.10 -9.75 -4.96
CA LYS A 504 16.10 -10.60 -5.62
C LYS A 504 15.98 -12.09 -5.27
N ASN A 505 15.45 -12.44 -4.09
CA ASN A 505 15.18 -13.83 -3.71
C ASN A 505 14.18 -14.57 -4.62
N PHE A 506 13.39 -13.82 -5.40
CA PHE A 506 12.40 -14.35 -6.34
C PHE A 506 12.86 -14.25 -7.81
N GLU A 507 14.11 -13.84 -8.07
CA GLU A 507 14.63 -13.63 -9.43
C GLU A 507 14.57 -14.87 -10.33
N ARG A 508 14.69 -16.07 -9.73
CA ARG A 508 14.55 -17.36 -10.44
C ARG A 508 13.29 -17.46 -11.30
N PHE A 509 12.17 -16.87 -10.84
CA PHE A 509 10.90 -16.91 -11.56
C PHE A 509 10.91 -16.06 -12.84
N LYS A 510 11.74 -15.02 -12.91
CA LYS A 510 11.98 -14.24 -14.12
C LYS A 510 12.81 -15.03 -15.12
N GLU A 511 13.88 -15.68 -14.65
CA GLU A 511 14.77 -16.46 -15.50
C GLU A 511 14.05 -17.65 -16.15
N GLU A 512 13.21 -18.34 -15.40
CA GLU A 512 12.40 -19.47 -15.88
C GLU A 512 11.40 -19.02 -16.96
N GLU A 513 10.72 -17.90 -16.76
CA GLU A 513 9.78 -17.35 -17.74
C GLU A 513 10.49 -16.91 -19.03
N GLU A 514 11.66 -16.29 -18.93
CA GLU A 514 12.47 -15.92 -20.09
C GLU A 514 12.98 -17.15 -20.86
N LYS A 515 13.39 -18.22 -20.15
CA LYS A 515 13.76 -19.51 -20.77
C LYS A 515 12.56 -20.14 -21.48
N ARG A 516 11.39 -20.15 -20.85
CA ARG A 516 10.13 -20.67 -21.44
C ARG A 516 9.72 -19.89 -22.69
N GLY A 517 9.79 -18.55 -22.65
CA GLY A 517 9.53 -17.69 -23.81
C GLY A 517 10.48 -17.96 -24.98
N ARG A 518 11.79 -18.11 -24.71
CA ARG A 518 12.79 -18.48 -25.73
C ARG A 518 12.55 -19.87 -26.31
N GLY A 519 12.19 -20.85 -25.48
CA GLY A 519 11.86 -22.21 -25.92
C GLY A 519 10.62 -22.27 -26.82
N GLN A 520 9.58 -21.49 -26.52
CA GLN A 520 8.38 -21.40 -27.36
C GLN A 520 8.65 -20.71 -28.70
N ILE A 521 9.50 -19.68 -28.73
CA ILE A 521 9.95 -19.03 -29.98
C ILE A 521 10.78 -20.00 -30.81
N ALA A 522 11.70 -20.74 -30.18
CA ALA A 522 12.51 -21.77 -30.85
C ALA A 522 11.64 -22.91 -31.41
N ALA A 523 10.62 -23.37 -30.67
CA ALA A 523 9.67 -24.38 -31.15
C ALA A 523 8.79 -23.90 -32.31
N ARG A 524 8.41 -22.60 -32.32
CA ARG A 524 7.70 -21.98 -33.47
C ARG A 524 8.63 -21.76 -34.67
N GLY A 525 9.91 -21.50 -34.46
CA GLY A 525 10.93 -21.39 -35.51
C GLY A 525 11.43 -22.72 -36.06
N ALA A 526 11.30 -23.81 -35.29
CA ALA A 526 11.65 -25.18 -35.68
C ALA A 526 10.49 -25.94 -36.35
N GLY A 527 9.36 -25.27 -36.62
CA GLY A 527 8.29 -25.80 -37.47
C GLY A 527 8.77 -25.92 -38.92
N VAL A 528 9.19 -27.13 -39.29
CA VAL A 528 9.49 -27.72 -40.62
C VAL A 528 9.28 -26.80 -41.85
N PRO A 529 10.31 -26.56 -42.69
CA PRO A 529 10.10 -26.03 -44.03
C PRO A 529 9.54 -27.13 -44.94
N GLY A 530 8.30 -26.93 -45.40
CA GLY A 530 7.72 -27.72 -46.48
C GLY A 530 6.47 -28.50 -46.09
N GLN A 531 5.31 -27.87 -46.28
CA GLN A 531 4.21 -28.48 -47.02
C GLN A 531 3.16 -27.39 -47.32
N ALA A 532 3.08 -27.03 -48.60
CA ALA A 532 1.96 -26.28 -49.14
C ALA A 532 0.66 -27.05 -48.86
N ARG A 533 -0.24 -26.49 -48.05
CA ARG A 533 -1.64 -26.89 -48.05
C ARG A 533 -2.46 -25.84 -48.80
N MET A 534 -2.58 -26.12 -50.09
CA MET A 534 -3.63 -25.63 -50.97
C MET A 534 -4.97 -26.10 -50.42
N LEU A 535 -5.89 -25.19 -50.11
CA LEU A 535 -7.31 -25.49 -49.87
C LEU A 535 -8.11 -24.95 -51.07
N PRO A 536 -9.04 -25.74 -51.64
CA PRO A 536 -9.63 -25.46 -52.94
C PRO A 536 -10.85 -24.54 -52.84
N LEU A 537 -10.95 -23.66 -53.83
CA LEU A 537 -12.17 -22.98 -54.26
C LEU A 537 -13.18 -24.03 -54.78
N LEU A 538 -14.39 -24.02 -54.24
CA LEU A 538 -15.58 -24.54 -54.92
C LEU A 538 -16.73 -23.54 -54.76
N SER A 539 -17.11 -22.97 -55.90
CA SER A 539 -18.42 -22.44 -56.28
C SER A 539 -19.52 -23.52 -56.06
N ASP A 540 -20.82 -23.26 -55.88
CA ASP A 540 -21.67 -22.28 -56.54
C ASP A 540 -23.16 -22.40 -56.06
N PHE A 541 -23.97 -21.39 -56.41
CA PHE A 541 -25.45 -21.36 -56.57
C PHE A 541 -26.47 -21.22 -55.42
N GLY A 542 -27.22 -20.10 -55.50
CA GLY A 542 -28.57 -19.90 -54.94
C GLY A 542 -29.16 -18.51 -55.29
N ARG A 543 -29.69 -18.34 -56.52
CA ARG A 543 -30.33 -17.13 -57.07
C ARG A 543 -31.76 -16.89 -56.53
N ALA A 544 -32.16 -15.61 -56.39
CA ALA A 544 -33.35 -14.99 -57.03
C ALA A 544 -33.45 -13.47 -56.70
N GLY A 545 -33.43 -12.60 -57.72
CA GLY A 545 -33.47 -11.10 -57.66
C GLY A 545 -34.89 -10.50 -57.73
N PRO A 546 -35.17 -9.37 -58.44
CA PRO A 546 -34.31 -8.25 -58.90
C PRO A 546 -34.95 -6.83 -58.73
N GLY A 547 -34.21 -5.74 -59.07
CA GLY A 547 -34.81 -4.60 -59.80
C GLY A 547 -34.42 -3.14 -59.48
N ARG A 548 -33.58 -2.57 -60.36
CA ARG A 548 -33.47 -1.13 -60.81
C ARG A 548 -32.98 -0.10 -59.77
N GLY A 549 -32.10 0.87 -60.08
CA GLY A 549 -31.38 1.26 -61.29
C GLY A 549 -30.63 2.58 -61.04
N LEU A 550 -29.41 2.67 -61.58
CA LEU A 550 -28.68 3.85 -62.11
C LEU A 550 -28.63 5.19 -61.34
N GLY A 551 -27.39 5.68 -61.13
CA GLY A 551 -27.08 7.07 -60.80
C GLY A 551 -25.81 7.24 -59.96
N SER A 552 -24.66 6.70 -60.41
CA SER A 552 -23.55 7.46 -61.02
C SER A 552 -22.67 8.25 -60.05
N LEU A 553 -21.37 7.88 -60.05
CA LEU A 553 -20.17 8.71 -59.93
C LEU A 553 -19.96 9.41 -58.57
N GLY A 554 -18.83 9.31 -57.86
CA GLY A 554 -17.50 8.73 -58.05
C GLY A 554 -16.70 9.30 -56.86
N SER A 555 -16.07 8.47 -56.04
CA SER A 555 -14.61 8.38 -55.92
C SER A 555 -13.88 9.74 -55.93
N LEU A 556 -12.95 10.08 -55.05
CA LEU A 556 -12.16 9.34 -54.07
C LEU A 556 -11.20 10.38 -53.46
N SER A 557 -10.62 10.00 -52.34
CA SER A 557 -9.25 10.32 -51.92
C SER A 557 -9.02 11.53 -51.03
N ALA A 558 -8.35 11.20 -49.93
CA ALA A 558 -7.83 12.06 -48.90
C ALA A 558 -6.36 12.48 -49.18
N SER A 559 -6.00 13.63 -48.57
CA SER A 559 -4.66 14.05 -48.10
C SER A 559 -3.63 14.54 -49.16
N PRO A 560 -2.57 15.33 -48.80
CA PRO A 560 -2.28 16.14 -47.59
C PRO A 560 -1.63 17.55 -47.87
N LEU A 561 -1.20 18.23 -46.79
CA LEU A 561 -0.05 19.18 -46.64
C LEU A 561 -0.25 20.73 -46.61
N LEU A 562 0.43 21.31 -45.60
CA LEU A 562 1.15 22.59 -45.49
C LEU A 562 0.43 23.93 -45.23
N GLY A 563 0.56 24.35 -43.96
CA GLY A 563 0.77 25.68 -43.36
C GLY A 563 0.63 26.99 -44.16
N LEU A 564 -0.04 27.96 -43.54
CA LEU A 564 0.49 29.29 -43.14
C LEU A 564 -0.57 30.06 -42.31
N ARG A 565 -0.10 30.77 -41.26
CA ARG A 565 -0.81 31.76 -40.40
C ARG A 565 -0.97 33.12 -41.15
N PRO A 566 -1.61 34.22 -40.63
CA PRO A 566 -2.08 34.51 -39.27
C PRO A 566 -3.45 35.25 -39.10
N GLY A 567 -3.93 35.31 -37.84
CA GLY A 567 -4.59 36.49 -37.26
C GLY A 567 -6.12 36.48 -37.13
N PHE A 568 -6.64 36.39 -35.90
CA PHE A 568 -7.38 37.47 -35.20
C PHE A 568 -7.86 37.02 -33.81
N ILE A 569 -7.74 37.93 -32.83
CA ILE A 569 -8.12 37.82 -31.41
C ILE A 569 -9.45 38.57 -31.20
N PRO A 570 -10.30 38.17 -30.24
CA PRO A 570 -10.69 39.10 -29.16
C PRO A 570 -10.72 38.38 -27.79
N SER A 571 -9.86 38.71 -26.81
CA SER A 571 -9.91 39.80 -25.82
C SER A 571 -11.07 39.71 -24.80
N ARG A 572 -10.67 39.41 -23.56
CA ARG A 572 -11.37 39.60 -22.26
C ARG A 572 -11.93 41.02 -22.09
N PRO A 573 -12.76 41.22 -21.06
CA PRO A 573 -12.47 42.29 -20.12
C PRO A 573 -12.46 41.81 -18.66
N ALA A 574 -11.53 42.37 -17.89
CA ALA A 574 -11.57 42.46 -16.44
C ALA A 574 -11.05 43.86 -16.09
N ALA A 575 -11.82 44.63 -15.30
CA ALA A 575 -11.32 45.60 -14.31
C ALA A 575 -12.51 46.33 -13.67
N GLY A 576 -12.70 46.11 -12.37
CA GLY A 576 -13.43 46.99 -11.47
C GLY A 576 -12.57 47.15 -10.23
N ALA A 577 -11.80 48.23 -10.17
CA ALA A 577 -10.98 48.61 -9.02
C ALA A 577 -11.83 49.41 -8.03
N THR A 578 -11.74 49.08 -6.75
CA THR A 578 -12.10 49.98 -5.65
C THR A 578 -11.09 49.80 -4.53
N ALA A 579 -10.40 50.88 -4.18
CA ALA A 579 -9.72 51.07 -2.90
C ALA A 579 -9.53 52.57 -2.69
N GLY A 580 -9.78 53.05 -1.47
CA GLY A 580 -9.34 54.35 -1.00
C GLY A 580 -10.37 55.11 -0.19
N ARG A 581 -10.42 54.85 1.12
CA ARG A 581 -10.59 55.87 2.16
C ARG A 581 -9.88 55.42 3.43
N GLU A 582 -8.87 56.18 3.80
CA GLU A 582 -8.25 56.26 5.12
C GLU A 582 -9.19 56.96 6.09
N GLU A 583 -9.18 56.55 7.36
CA GLU A 583 -9.13 57.44 8.54
C GLU A 583 -8.93 56.60 9.82
N ASP A 584 -7.75 56.78 10.41
CA ASP A 584 -7.38 56.93 11.83
C ASP A 584 -8.08 56.20 12.99
N SER A 585 -7.17 55.74 13.87
CA SER A 585 -7.13 55.89 15.34
C SER A 585 -7.47 54.70 16.27
N ASP A 586 -6.49 54.49 17.14
CA ASP A 586 -6.52 54.07 18.55
C ASP A 586 -6.62 52.59 18.96
N SER A 587 -5.49 52.15 19.53
CA SER A 587 -5.32 51.36 20.76
C SER A 587 -6.58 51.08 21.59
N ASP A 588 -6.78 49.84 22.03
CA ASP A 588 -6.29 49.42 23.36
C ASP A 588 -6.51 47.93 23.66
N SER A 589 -5.80 47.50 24.68
CA SER A 589 -5.64 46.17 25.25
C SER A 589 -6.86 45.50 25.92
N ALA A 590 -6.73 44.16 26.09
CA ALA A 590 -7.06 43.36 27.28
C ALA A 590 -8.46 42.72 27.48
N GLU A 591 -8.37 41.42 27.78
CA GLU A 591 -9.07 40.64 28.83
C GLU A 591 -10.55 40.21 28.73
N SER A 592 -10.69 38.88 28.80
CA SER A 592 -11.69 38.06 29.51
C SER A 592 -13.19 38.33 29.28
N LYS A 593 -13.85 37.37 28.62
CA LYS A 593 -14.76 36.40 29.26
C LYS A 593 -15.14 35.29 28.29
#